data_AF-A0AAN6N469-F1
#
_entry.id   AF-A0AAN6N469-F1
#
_cell.length_a   1.000
_cell.length_b   1.000
_cell.length_c   1.000
_cell.angle_alpha   90.00
_cell.angle_beta   90.00
_cell.angle_gamma   90.00
#
_symmetry.space_group_name_H-M   'P 1'
#
loop_
_entity.id
_entity.type
_entity.pdbx_description
1 polymer ?
#
loop_
_entity_poly.entity_id
_entity_poly.type
_entity_poly.pdbx_seq_one_letter_code
_entity_poly.pdbx_strand_id
1 'polypeptide(L)'
;MAFLVVEPLHFSRHRFPSIMALLIAAVSSAELLPSYEALRSAGGYALLSPDAKRLRWSVNGPLTSAILVMKDPWVDPDDATPEPYCQQQTTPDGATVSWHPVSQSPLTEPKISSVTVHVDPLEDWEWEWLQQHAEETEPGGDYDPTMVRYGPLPDAESESEEGAEGPVHLF
;
A
#
# COMPACT_ATOMS: atom_id res chain seq x y z
N MET A 1 16.20 12.37 -2.32
CA MET A 1 16.52 11.03 -1.79
C MET A 1 16.25 11.08 -0.29
N ALA A 2 15.10 10.56 0.16
CA ALA A 2 14.68 10.62 1.56
C ALA A 2 14.53 9.18 2.06
N PHE A 3 15.26 8.86 3.13
CA PHE A 3 15.19 7.57 3.80
C PHE A 3 14.05 7.59 4.82
N LEU A 4 13.23 6.55 4.85
CA LEU A 4 12.33 6.27 5.97
C LEU A 4 13.20 5.76 7.12
N VAL A 5 13.41 6.59 8.13
CA VAL A 5 13.96 6.16 9.42
C VAL A 5 12.79 5.92 10.35
N VAL A 6 12.61 4.66 10.76
CA VAL A 6 11.71 4.28 11.85
C VAL A 6 12.56 4.26 13.11
N GLU A 7 12.42 5.26 13.99
CA GLU A 7 13.01 5.19 15.33
C GLU A 7 11.95 4.82 16.38
N PRO A 8 12.30 3.95 17.35
CA PRO A 8 11.41 3.55 18.43
C PRO A 8 11.38 4.58 19.56
N LEU A 9 10.18 4.76 20.12
CA LEU A 9 9.87 5.61 21.27
C LEU A 9 10.70 5.23 22.51
N HIS A 10 11.39 6.21 23.11
CA HIS A 10 11.79 6.13 24.52
C HIS A 10 11.57 7.46 25.25
N PHE A 11 10.82 7.38 26.34
CA PHE A 11 10.43 8.47 27.23
C PHE A 11 11.49 8.70 28.31
N SER A 12 11.89 9.95 28.58
CA SER A 12 12.26 10.39 29.93
C SER A 12 12.29 11.92 30.09
N ARG A 13 11.72 12.41 31.20
CA ARG A 13 11.68 13.81 31.66
C ARG A 13 12.94 14.15 32.46
N HIS A 14 13.48 15.37 32.29
CA HIS A 14 13.65 16.40 33.36
C HIS A 14 14.41 17.66 32.86
N ARG A 15 13.76 18.84 33.02
CA ARG A 15 14.23 20.21 33.44
C ARG A 15 15.72 20.58 33.22
N PHE A 16 16.15 21.76 32.73
CA PHE A 16 15.75 23.17 32.97
C PHE A 16 16.58 24.13 32.03
N PRO A 17 16.53 25.49 32.08
CA PRO A 17 16.11 26.35 30.95
C PRO A 17 17.19 27.24 30.30
N SER A 18 16.72 27.96 29.25
CA SER A 18 17.10 29.32 28.84
C SER A 18 18.27 29.50 27.88
N ILE A 19 17.96 29.97 26.66
CA ILE A 19 18.37 31.26 26.06
C ILE A 19 18.34 31.12 24.53
N MET A 20 17.65 32.09 23.92
CA MET A 20 17.50 32.35 22.49
C MET A 20 18.74 32.01 21.66
N ALA A 21 18.57 31.09 20.71
CA ALA A 21 19.34 31.07 19.47
C ALA A 21 18.34 31.20 18.32
N LEU A 22 18.22 32.42 17.81
CA LEU A 22 17.64 32.68 16.50
C LEU A 22 18.58 32.03 15.47
N LEU A 23 18.33 30.77 15.16
CA LEU A 23 18.91 30.10 14.01
C LEU A 23 17.76 29.86 13.04
N ILE A 24 17.76 30.60 11.93
CA ILE A 24 17.02 30.23 10.72
C ILE A 24 17.71 28.97 10.20
N ALA A 25 17.46 27.84 10.86
CA ALA A 25 17.66 26.54 10.27
C ALA A 25 16.53 26.38 9.25
N ALA A 26 16.87 25.92 8.06
CA ALA A 26 15.89 25.44 7.11
C ALA A 26 15.06 24.35 7.81
N VAL A 27 13.94 24.74 8.41
CA VAL A 27 12.90 23.82 8.85
C VAL A 27 12.60 23.01 7.60
N SER A 28 12.92 21.72 7.68
CA SER A 28 12.52 20.75 6.67
C SER A 28 11.06 21.04 6.36
N SER A 29 10.73 21.33 5.10
CA SER A 29 9.36 21.66 4.68
C SER A 29 8.35 20.64 5.20
N ALA A 30 8.78 19.42 5.55
CA ALA A 30 7.96 18.39 6.15
C ALA A 30 7.38 18.74 7.54
N GLU A 31 8.06 19.53 8.38
CA GLU A 31 7.57 19.83 9.76
C GLU A 31 6.44 20.87 9.80
N LEU A 32 6.10 21.51 8.68
CA LEU A 32 5.03 22.53 8.60
C LEU A 32 3.82 22.10 7.78
N LEU A 33 3.86 20.93 7.13
CA LEU A 33 2.72 20.48 6.32
C LEU A 33 1.68 19.80 7.21
N PRO A 34 0.39 20.19 7.11
CA PRO A 34 -0.66 19.49 7.84
C PRO A 34 -0.81 18.05 7.32
N SER A 35 -1.26 17.14 8.17
CA SER A 35 -1.80 15.87 7.69
C SER A 35 -3.11 16.14 6.92
N TYR A 36 -3.54 15.17 6.12
CA TYR A 36 -4.83 15.24 5.45
C TYR A 36 -5.99 15.42 6.43
N GLU A 37 -5.95 14.72 7.56
CA GLU A 37 -6.97 14.73 8.61
C GLU A 37 -6.99 16.07 9.35
N ALA A 38 -5.83 16.65 9.61
CA ALA A 38 -5.71 17.99 10.20
C ALA A 38 -6.26 19.06 9.25
N LEU A 39 -5.92 18.98 7.95
CA LEU A 39 -6.45 19.89 6.93
C LEU A 39 -7.98 19.77 6.81
N ARG A 40 -8.49 18.54 6.80
CA ARG A 40 -9.93 18.25 6.77
C ARG A 40 -10.66 18.78 8.00
N SER A 41 -10.10 18.58 9.19
CA SER A 41 -10.67 19.06 10.46
C SER A 41 -10.74 20.58 10.52
N ALA A 42 -9.81 21.28 9.85
CA ALA A 42 -9.81 22.72 9.70
C ALA A 42 -10.77 23.24 8.59
N GLY A 43 -11.53 22.35 7.93
CA GLY A 43 -12.48 22.70 6.88
C GLY A 43 -11.87 22.81 5.48
N GLY A 44 -10.61 22.44 5.31
CA GLY A 44 -9.93 22.37 4.02
C GLY A 44 -10.02 20.97 3.38
N TYR A 45 -9.52 20.85 2.16
CA TYR A 45 -9.36 19.57 1.48
C TYR A 45 -8.13 19.62 0.57
N ALA A 46 -7.42 18.50 0.47
CA ALA A 46 -6.31 18.34 -0.46
C ALA A 46 -6.85 17.74 -1.77
N LEU A 47 -6.62 18.42 -2.90
CA LEU A 47 -6.92 17.88 -4.22
C LEU A 47 -5.66 17.30 -4.85
N LEU A 48 -5.81 16.34 -5.76
CA LEU A 48 -4.68 15.91 -6.59
C LEU A 48 -4.14 17.09 -7.40
N SER A 49 -2.81 17.23 -7.43
CA SER A 49 -2.14 18.21 -8.28
C SER A 49 -2.41 17.89 -9.77
N PRO A 50 -2.27 18.88 -10.68
CA PRO A 50 -2.43 18.64 -12.12
C PRO A 50 -1.55 17.49 -12.64
N ASP A 51 -0.33 17.40 -12.10
CA ASP A 51 0.64 16.36 -12.42
C ASP A 51 0.23 14.98 -11.87
N ALA A 52 -0.26 14.93 -10.63
CA ALA A 52 -0.77 13.69 -10.04
C ALA A 52 -1.98 13.12 -10.78
N LYS A 53 -2.86 13.98 -11.32
CA LYS A 53 -4.03 13.56 -12.11
C LYS A 53 -3.67 12.82 -13.40
N ARG A 54 -2.44 12.96 -13.88
CA ARG A 54 -1.91 12.29 -15.07
C ARG A 54 -1.40 10.87 -14.77
N LEU A 55 -1.25 10.51 -13.50
CA LEU A 55 -0.81 9.17 -13.11
C LEU A 55 -1.93 8.17 -13.35
N ARG A 56 -1.56 7.05 -13.98
CA ARG A 56 -2.40 5.86 -14.15
C ARG A 56 -1.66 4.69 -13.53
N TRP A 57 -2.33 3.96 -12.66
CA TRP A 57 -1.75 2.81 -11.98
C TRP A 57 -2.60 1.57 -12.24
N SER A 58 -2.02 0.56 -12.90
CA SER A 58 -2.61 -0.76 -12.98
C SER A 58 -2.44 -1.50 -11.65
N VAL A 59 -3.52 -2.11 -11.17
CA VAL A 59 -3.48 -2.93 -9.94
C VAL A 59 -2.58 -4.16 -10.14
N ASN A 60 -2.40 -4.60 -11.38
CA ASN A 60 -1.64 -5.78 -11.73
C ASN A 60 -0.31 -5.41 -12.41
N GLY A 61 0.75 -6.16 -12.09
CA GLY A 61 2.06 -6.08 -12.74
C GLY A 61 3.18 -5.55 -11.84
N PRO A 62 4.45 -5.61 -12.30
CA PRO A 62 5.59 -5.08 -11.56
C PRO A 62 5.53 -3.55 -11.51
N LEU A 63 5.97 -2.95 -10.38
CA LEU A 63 5.91 -1.50 -10.14
C LEU A 63 6.52 -0.67 -11.29
N THR A 64 7.57 -1.18 -11.92
CA THR A 64 8.29 -0.55 -13.02
C THR A 64 7.46 -0.36 -14.29
N SER A 65 6.41 -1.16 -14.47
CA SER A 65 5.49 -1.03 -15.60
C SER A 65 4.06 -0.69 -15.17
N ALA A 66 3.74 -0.79 -13.88
CA ALA A 66 2.39 -0.61 -13.37
C ALA A 66 1.95 0.86 -13.35
N ILE A 67 2.91 1.80 -13.28
CA ILE A 67 2.61 3.22 -13.21
C ILE A 67 3.01 3.91 -14.51
N LEU A 68 2.03 4.54 -15.13
CA LEU A 68 2.13 5.26 -16.39
C LEU A 68 1.76 6.74 -16.18
N VAL A 69 2.36 7.60 -16.97
CA VAL A 69 2.16 9.04 -16.94
C VAL A 69 1.54 9.48 -18.27
N MET A 70 0.30 9.95 -18.20
CA MET A 70 -0.40 10.51 -19.36
C MET A 70 0.18 11.87 -19.73
N LYS A 71 0.10 12.26 -21.01
CA LYS A 71 0.46 13.62 -21.45
C LYS A 71 -0.48 14.68 -20.85
N ASP A 72 -1.77 14.36 -20.78
CA ASP A 72 -2.82 15.23 -20.25
C ASP A 72 -3.81 14.38 -19.42
N PRO A 73 -4.36 14.90 -18.30
CA PRO A 73 -5.23 14.11 -17.43
C PRO A 73 -6.61 13.78 -18.04
N TRP A 74 -7.01 14.45 -19.13
CA TRP A 74 -8.34 14.33 -19.76
C TRP A 74 -8.33 13.51 -21.06
N VAL A 75 -7.16 13.06 -21.52
CA VAL A 75 -7.04 12.24 -22.72
C VAL A 75 -7.29 10.78 -22.40
N ASP A 76 -7.98 10.08 -23.30
CA ASP A 76 -8.20 8.65 -23.19
C ASP A 76 -6.85 7.90 -23.21
N PRO A 77 -6.57 6.99 -22.27
CA PRO A 77 -5.37 6.15 -22.30
C PRO A 77 -5.16 5.40 -23.63
N ASP A 78 -6.22 5.10 -24.38
CA ASP A 78 -6.11 4.40 -25.67
C ASP A 78 -5.72 5.34 -26.84
N ASP A 79 -5.95 6.65 -26.69
CA ASP A 79 -5.70 7.66 -27.73
C ASP A 79 -4.30 8.29 -27.67
N ALA A 80 -3.58 8.13 -26.56
CA ALA A 80 -2.25 8.69 -26.38
C ALA A 80 -1.27 7.67 -25.82
N THR A 81 -0.05 7.65 -26.37
CA THR A 81 1.04 6.82 -25.84
C THR A 81 1.49 7.33 -24.47
N PRO A 82 1.25 6.59 -23.38
CA PRO A 82 1.68 7.01 -22.06
C PRO A 82 3.18 6.76 -21.86
N GLU A 83 3.81 7.54 -20.98
CA GLU A 83 5.21 7.38 -20.61
C GLU A 83 5.34 6.58 -19.30
N PRO A 84 6.36 5.73 -19.14
CA PRO A 84 6.56 5.01 -17.89
C PRO A 84 7.00 5.96 -16.76
N TYR A 85 6.42 5.78 -15.57
CA TYR A 85 6.77 6.60 -14.40
C TYR A 85 8.21 6.38 -13.92
N CYS A 86 8.73 5.16 -14.04
CA CYS A 86 10.14 4.85 -13.82
C CYS A 86 10.64 3.88 -14.89
N GLN A 87 11.90 4.02 -15.26
CA GLN A 87 12.57 3.15 -16.23
C GLN A 87 13.80 2.54 -15.59
N GLN A 88 13.88 1.22 -15.60
CA GLN A 88 15.11 0.50 -15.25
C GLN A 88 15.92 0.25 -16.51
N GLN A 89 17.15 0.74 -16.54
CA GLN A 89 18.13 0.42 -17.58
C GLN A 89 19.22 -0.46 -16.99
N THR A 90 19.36 -1.66 -17.53
CA THR A 90 20.48 -2.54 -17.23
C THR A 90 21.67 -2.14 -18.09
N THR A 91 22.71 -1.61 -17.46
CA THR A 91 24.01 -1.34 -18.09
C THR A 91 25.00 -2.44 -17.69
N PRO A 92 26.13 -2.59 -18.41
CA PRO A 92 27.19 -3.54 -18.02
C PRO A 92 27.71 -3.35 -16.59
N ASP A 93 27.54 -2.14 -16.03
CA ASP A 93 28.01 -1.75 -14.70
C ASP A 93 26.94 -1.86 -13.60
N GLY A 94 25.70 -2.25 -13.96
CA GLY A 94 24.59 -2.45 -13.02
C GLY A 94 23.23 -1.94 -13.52
N ALA A 95 22.21 -1.98 -12.66
CA ALA A 95 20.89 -1.45 -12.97
C ALA A 95 20.77 0.01 -12.50
N THR A 96 20.43 0.93 -13.42
CA THR A 96 20.14 2.33 -13.11
C THR A 96 18.64 2.60 -13.25
N VAL A 97 18.05 3.31 -12.29
CA VAL A 97 16.64 3.72 -12.33
C VAL A 97 16.55 5.20 -12.72
N SER A 98 15.86 5.49 -13.81
CA SER A 98 15.47 6.83 -14.22
C SER A 98 14.03 7.10 -13.81
N TRP A 99 13.75 8.26 -13.21
CA TRP A 99 12.42 8.66 -12.75
C TRP A 99 11.84 9.72 -13.68
N HIS A 100 10.55 9.63 -13.97
CA HIS A 100 9.84 10.65 -14.72
C HIS A 100 9.83 11.98 -13.92
N PRO A 101 9.93 13.16 -14.56
CA PRO A 101 9.97 14.47 -13.87
C PRO A 101 8.81 14.71 -12.89
N VAL A 102 7.64 14.14 -13.19
CA VAL A 102 6.43 14.19 -12.34
C VAL A 102 6.66 13.63 -10.93
N SER A 103 7.68 12.80 -10.72
CA SER A 103 8.06 12.28 -9.40
C SER A 103 8.52 13.37 -8.42
N GLN A 104 8.92 14.53 -8.93
CA GLN A 104 9.32 15.68 -8.11
C GLN A 104 8.15 16.63 -7.81
N SER A 105 7.02 16.44 -8.48
CA SER A 105 5.82 17.24 -8.28
C SER A 105 5.06 16.77 -7.03
N PRO A 106 4.43 17.69 -6.28
CA PRO A 106 3.59 17.28 -5.15
C PRO A 106 2.41 16.45 -5.63
N LEU A 107 2.02 15.44 -4.84
CA LEU A 107 0.83 14.64 -5.13
C LEU A 107 -0.46 15.46 -4.97
N THR A 108 -0.49 16.37 -4.01
CA THR A 108 -1.67 17.17 -3.67
C THR A 108 -1.40 18.67 -3.60
N GLU A 109 -2.48 19.44 -3.76
CA GLU A 109 -2.53 20.87 -3.49
C GLU A 109 -3.69 21.17 -2.52
N PRO A 110 -3.41 21.74 -1.32
CA PRO A 110 -2.09 22.00 -0.76
C PRO A 110 -1.29 20.71 -0.46
N LYS A 111 0.02 20.85 -0.27
CA LYS A 111 0.88 19.72 0.13
C LYS A 111 0.50 19.26 1.54
N ILE A 112 0.47 17.96 1.75
CA ILE A 112 0.23 17.32 3.04
C ILE A 112 1.44 16.49 3.44
N SER A 113 1.63 16.28 4.74
CA SER A 113 2.71 15.44 5.28
C SER A 113 2.35 13.96 5.34
N SER A 114 1.07 13.64 5.57
CA SER A 114 0.57 12.27 5.69
C SER A 114 -0.89 12.17 5.31
N VAL A 115 -1.30 10.96 4.93
CA VAL A 115 -2.69 10.55 4.72
C VAL A 115 -2.89 9.20 5.39
N THR A 116 -3.98 9.05 6.15
CA THR A 116 -4.41 7.76 6.68
C THR A 116 -5.51 7.22 5.78
N VAL A 117 -5.31 6.00 5.28
CA VAL A 117 -6.29 5.31 4.42
C VAL A 117 -7.02 4.28 5.27
N HIS A 118 -8.34 4.40 5.32
CA HIS A 118 -9.25 3.42 5.89
C HIS A 118 -9.86 2.60 4.76
N VAL A 119 -10.00 1.29 4.97
CA VAL A 119 -10.64 0.39 4.01
C VAL A 119 -11.79 -0.25 4.75
N ASP A 120 -12.97 0.36 4.65
CA ASP A 120 -14.16 -0.04 5.41
C ASP A 120 -14.42 -1.56 5.34
N PRO A 121 -14.33 -2.24 4.17
CA PRO A 121 -14.53 -3.70 4.13
C PRO A 121 -13.54 -4.51 4.96
N LEU A 122 -12.33 -4.01 5.21
CA LEU A 122 -11.35 -4.67 6.07
C LEU A 122 -11.57 -4.35 7.55
N GLU A 123 -12.05 -3.14 7.86
CA GLU A 123 -12.36 -2.72 9.23
C GLU A 123 -13.63 -3.39 9.74
N ASP A 124 -14.63 -3.53 8.87
CA ASP A 124 -15.93 -4.11 9.18
C ASP A 124 -15.98 -5.62 8.95
N TRP A 125 -14.93 -6.22 8.36
CA TRP A 125 -14.91 -7.63 7.95
C TRP A 125 -15.36 -8.57 9.07
N GLU A 126 -14.82 -8.41 10.29
CA GLU A 126 -15.15 -9.27 11.42
C GLU A 126 -16.62 -9.13 11.82
N TRP A 127 -17.11 -7.90 11.89
CA TRP A 127 -18.50 -7.61 12.22
C TRP A 127 -19.46 -8.16 11.15
N GLU A 128 -19.18 -7.89 9.87
CA GLU A 128 -19.97 -8.39 8.75
C GLU A 128 -19.96 -9.91 8.70
N TRP A 129 -18.81 -10.54 8.93
CA TRP A 129 -18.69 -11.99 8.99
C TRP A 129 -19.56 -12.57 10.11
N LEU A 130 -19.45 -12.02 11.33
CA LEU A 130 -20.26 -12.45 12.48
C LEU A 130 -21.76 -12.26 12.24
N GLN A 131 -22.18 -11.13 11.67
CA GLN A 131 -23.59 -10.86 11.39
C GLN A 131 -24.15 -11.80 10.32
N GLN A 132 -23.39 -12.08 9.26
CA GLN A 132 -23.80 -13.00 8.20
C GLN A 132 -23.86 -14.46 8.68
N HIS A 133 -23.06 -14.83 9.68
CA HIS A 133 -22.97 -16.19 10.19
C HIS A 133 -23.57 -16.36 11.61
N ALA A 134 -24.32 -15.37 12.08
CA ALA A 134 -24.92 -15.37 13.42
C ALA A 134 -25.89 -16.55 13.62
N GLU A 135 -26.53 -17.00 12.54
CA GLU A 135 -27.49 -18.11 12.52
C GLU A 135 -26.88 -19.44 12.07
N GLU A 136 -25.63 -19.42 11.57
CA GLU A 136 -24.89 -20.61 11.10
C GLU A 136 -24.25 -21.39 12.26
N THR A 137 -24.34 -20.87 13.49
CA THR A 137 -24.17 -21.70 14.68
C THR A 137 -25.53 -22.26 15.05
N GLU A 138 -25.86 -23.45 14.53
CA GLU A 138 -27.11 -24.14 14.83
C GLU A 138 -27.28 -24.26 16.37
N PRO A 139 -28.26 -23.57 16.99
CA PRO A 139 -28.42 -23.62 18.44
C PRO A 139 -28.93 -25.01 18.83
N GLY A 140 -28.02 -25.87 19.29
CA GLY A 140 -28.31 -27.27 19.58
C GLY A 140 -28.09 -28.23 18.41
N GLY A 141 -27.35 -27.80 17.37
CA GLY A 141 -26.79 -28.73 16.39
C GLY A 141 -25.89 -29.73 17.10
N ASP A 142 -26.16 -31.01 16.92
CA ASP A 142 -25.30 -32.09 17.42
C ASP A 142 -24.03 -32.07 16.58
N TYR A 143 -23.03 -31.32 17.05
CA TYR A 143 -21.70 -31.33 16.44
C TYR A 143 -21.15 -32.75 16.53
N ASP A 144 -21.28 -33.49 15.44
CA ASP A 144 -20.68 -34.81 15.28
C ASP A 144 -19.25 -34.63 14.73
N PRO A 145 -18.21 -34.73 15.56
CA PRO A 145 -16.82 -34.60 15.12
C PRO A 145 -16.41 -35.68 14.10
N THR A 146 -17.21 -36.74 13.91
CA THR A 146 -16.95 -37.79 12.93
C THR A 146 -17.45 -37.44 11.52
N MET A 147 -18.29 -36.41 11.39
CA MET A 147 -18.79 -35.87 10.11
C MET A 147 -17.93 -34.71 9.57
N VAL A 148 -17.00 -34.20 10.37
CA VAL A 148 -16.07 -33.14 9.98
C VAL A 148 -15.07 -33.70 8.95
N ARG A 149 -15.19 -33.25 7.70
CA ARG A 149 -14.32 -33.70 6.58
C ARG A 149 -12.86 -33.25 6.70
N TYR A 150 -12.55 -32.36 7.62
CA TYR A 150 -11.19 -31.89 7.86
C TYR A 150 -10.56 -32.70 8.99
N GLY A 151 -9.76 -33.70 8.61
CA GLY A 151 -8.91 -34.45 9.54
C GLY A 151 -7.64 -33.68 9.91
N PRO A 152 -6.81 -34.22 10.82
CA PRO A 152 -5.47 -33.70 11.08
C PRO A 152 -4.73 -33.53 9.75
N LEU A 153 -4.14 -32.35 9.52
CA LEU A 153 -3.28 -32.15 8.36
C LEU A 153 -2.18 -33.22 8.42
N PRO A 154 -1.92 -33.96 7.33
CA PRO A 154 -0.82 -34.90 7.32
C PRO A 154 0.46 -34.12 7.62
N ASP A 155 1.28 -34.66 8.52
CA ASP A 155 2.63 -34.13 8.73
C ASP A 155 3.32 -34.10 7.37
N ALA A 156 3.97 -33.00 7.02
CA ALA A 156 4.59 -32.83 5.70
C ALA A 156 5.70 -33.88 5.51
N GLU A 157 5.32 -35.02 4.94
CA GLU A 157 6.23 -36.09 4.58
C GLU A 157 7.02 -35.58 3.39
N SER A 158 8.29 -35.30 3.66
CA SER A 158 9.32 -34.90 2.73
C SER A 158 9.26 -35.70 1.41
N GLU A 159 9.33 -34.96 0.31
CA GLU A 159 9.52 -35.43 -1.05
C GLU A 159 10.37 -36.71 -1.12
N SER A 160 9.79 -37.80 -1.60
CA SER A 160 10.54 -38.91 -2.19
C SER A 160 10.05 -39.15 -3.61
N GLU A 161 10.83 -38.56 -4.50
CA GLU A 161 10.91 -38.81 -5.93
C GLU A 161 11.16 -40.30 -6.20
N GLU A 162 10.16 -41.07 -6.67
CA GLU A 162 10.41 -42.25 -7.52
C GLU A 162 9.11 -42.75 -8.20
N GLY A 163 9.18 -42.95 -9.52
CA GLY A 163 8.02 -43.10 -10.39
C GLY A 163 7.35 -44.48 -10.40
N ALA A 164 6.19 -44.53 -11.06
CA ALA A 164 5.87 -45.52 -12.10
C ALA A 164 4.48 -45.23 -12.71
N GLU A 165 4.36 -45.58 -13.98
CA GLU A 165 3.34 -45.24 -14.96
C GLU A 165 1.94 -45.87 -14.74
N GLY A 166 0.88 -45.08 -14.95
CA GLY A 166 -0.38 -45.41 -15.66
C GLY A 166 -1.42 -46.38 -15.03
N PRO A 167 -2.63 -46.53 -15.62
CA PRO A 167 -3.20 -45.79 -16.75
C PRO A 167 -4.49 -44.99 -16.41
N VAL A 168 -4.70 -44.01 -17.29
CA VAL A 168 -5.93 -43.26 -17.56
C VAL A 168 -7.14 -44.18 -17.78
N HIS A 169 -8.28 -43.86 -17.19
CA HIS A 169 -9.57 -44.10 -17.84
C HIS A 169 -10.56 -42.95 -17.56
N LEU A 170 -10.96 -42.35 -18.68
CA LEU A 170 -11.98 -41.32 -18.88
C LEU A 170 -13.35 -41.80 -18.37
N PHE A 171 -14.14 -40.92 -17.75
CA PHE A 171 -15.30 -40.24 -18.34
C PHE A 171 -15.71 -39.05 -17.46
#